data_AF-A0A1P8UNR9-F1
#
_entry.id   AF-A0A1P8UNR9-F1
#
_cell.length_a   1.000
_cell.length_b   1.000
_cell.length_c   1.000
_cell.angle_alpha   90.00
_cell.angle_beta   90.00
_cell.angle_gamma   90.00
#
_symmetry.space_group_name_H-M   'P 1'
#
loop_
_entity.id
_entity.type
_entity.pdbx_description
1 polymer ?
#
loop_
_entity_poly.entity_id
_entity_poly.type
_entity_poly.pdbx_seq_one_letter_code
_entity_poly.pdbx_strand_id
1 'polypeptide(L)'
;MAAYNAGRLWHSRKNALSDAGDGMVAKELRKLLAREFCRARVLPLPAISEYDLGVLEDRVRAIAPEPMNDWNDIKQIPTMEPVELVDRLLDQIGWTADQRAKLDRQAARWATWKTGERAAA
;
A
#
# COMPACT_ATOMS: atom_id res chain seq x y z
N MET A 1 -0.98 -4.28 5.06
CA MET A 1 -0.50 -4.19 3.66
C MET A 1 0.60 -3.13 3.55
N ALA A 2 1.84 -3.52 3.85
CA ALA A 2 3.00 -2.61 3.89
C ALA A 2 4.01 -2.84 2.73
N ALA A 3 3.76 -3.84 1.89
CA ALA A 3 4.66 -4.27 0.81
C ALA A 3 4.88 -3.26 -0.33
N TYR A 4 4.00 -2.27 -0.49
CA TYR A 4 4.07 -1.27 -1.56
C TYR A 4 3.94 0.15 -0.99
N ASN A 5 4.78 0.51 -0.03
CA ASN A 5 4.72 1.81 0.64
C ASN A 5 5.92 2.67 0.23
N ALA A 6 6.01 3.02 -1.06
CA ALA A 6 7.08 3.81 -1.65
C ALA A 6 6.56 4.77 -2.73
N GLY A 7 7.24 5.88 -2.94
CA GLY A 7 6.91 6.88 -3.96
C GLY A 7 5.47 7.36 -3.85
N ARG A 8 4.72 7.30 -4.94
CA ARG A 8 3.29 7.67 -5.04
C ARG A 8 2.37 6.79 -4.18
N LEU A 9 2.81 5.60 -3.80
CA LEU A 9 2.06 4.65 -2.97
C LEU A 9 2.30 4.88 -1.46
N TRP A 10 3.21 5.80 -1.12
CA TRP A 10 3.60 6.04 0.26
C TRP A 10 2.59 6.91 1.02
N HIS A 11 2.48 6.64 2.33
CA HIS A 11 1.82 7.53 3.27
C HIS A 11 2.41 7.35 4.68
N SER A 12 2.86 8.44 5.31
CA SER A 12 3.24 8.47 6.73
C SER A 12 2.23 9.24 7.56
N ARG A 13 1.41 8.51 8.33
CA ARG A 13 0.46 9.09 9.29
C ARG A 13 1.13 9.90 10.41
N LYS A 14 2.41 9.67 10.67
CA LYS A 14 3.16 10.30 11.76
C LYS A 14 3.93 11.54 11.32
N ASN A 15 4.03 11.80 10.01
CA ASN A 15 4.68 13.00 9.52
C ASN A 15 3.68 14.18 9.61
N ALA A 16 4.06 15.26 10.30
CA ALA A 16 3.23 16.45 10.47
C ALA A 16 2.87 17.15 9.15
N LEU A 17 3.65 16.92 8.10
CA LEU A 17 3.42 17.42 6.75
C LEU A 17 2.56 16.46 5.90
N SER A 18 2.09 15.34 6.46
CA SER A 18 1.19 14.44 5.74
C SER A 18 -0.24 14.98 5.75
N ASP A 19 -0.76 15.24 4.56
CA ASP A 19 -2.19 15.49 4.36
C ASP A 19 -3.00 14.18 4.39
N ALA A 20 -4.18 14.22 5.00
CA ALA A 20 -5.05 13.05 5.13
C ALA A 20 -5.63 12.59 3.78
N GLY A 21 -5.96 13.54 2.90
CA GLY A 21 -6.46 13.28 1.55
C GLY A 21 -5.42 12.58 0.67
N ASP A 22 -4.17 13.02 0.74
CA ASP A 22 -3.06 12.38 0.03
C ASP A 22 -2.89 10.91 0.46
N GLY A 23 -3.02 10.62 1.75
CA GLY A 23 -2.94 9.27 2.30
C GLY A 23 -4.07 8.35 1.82
N MET A 24 -5.29 8.88 1.71
CA MET A 24 -6.44 8.14 1.20
C MET A 24 -6.25 7.76 -0.27
N VAL A 25 -5.78 8.69 -1.10
CA VAL A 25 -5.55 8.45 -2.53
C VAL A 25 -4.43 7.41 -2.73
N ALA A 26 -3.31 7.52 -2.00
CA ALA A 26 -2.24 6.52 -2.05
C ALA A 26 -2.69 5.13 -1.55
N LYS A 27 -3.58 5.07 -0.55
CA LYS A 27 -4.19 3.80 -0.09
C LYS A 27 -5.09 3.18 -1.16
N GLU A 28 -5.90 3.99 -1.84
CA GLU A 28 -6.76 3.48 -2.90
C GLU A 28 -5.95 2.99 -4.11
N LEU A 29 -4.90 3.72 -4.50
CA LEU A 29 -4.02 3.30 -5.60
C LEU A 29 -3.38 1.94 -5.31
N ARG A 30 -2.89 1.70 -4.09
CA ARG A 30 -2.34 0.39 -3.68
C ARG A 30 -3.37 -0.74 -3.79
N LYS A 31 -4.63 -0.47 -3.42
CA LYS A 31 -5.71 -1.46 -3.54
C LYS A 31 -5.97 -1.80 -5.00
N LEU A 32 -6.04 -0.79 -5.87
CA LEU A 32 -6.26 -0.97 -7.30
C LEU A 32 -5.09 -1.73 -7.95
N LEU A 33 -3.85 -1.37 -7.61
CA LEU A 33 -2.64 -2.06 -8.08
C LEU A 33 -2.66 -3.55 -7.71
N ALA A 34 -2.99 -3.87 -6.46
CA ALA A 34 -3.07 -5.27 -6.02
C ALA A 34 -4.20 -6.05 -6.72
N ARG A 35 -5.35 -5.41 -6.97
CA ARG A 35 -6.46 -6.02 -7.70
C ARG A 35 -6.09 -6.31 -9.15
N GLU A 36 -5.41 -5.38 -9.82
CA GLU A 36 -5.03 -5.50 -11.22
C GLU A 36 -3.89 -6.51 -11.41
N PHE A 37 -2.78 -6.37 -10.67
CA PHE A 37 -1.53 -7.06 -10.98
C PHE A 37 -1.21 -8.25 -10.07
N CYS A 38 -1.74 -8.30 -8.84
CA CYS A 38 -1.44 -9.38 -7.90
C CYS A 38 -2.44 -10.54 -7.98
N ARG A 39 -3.38 -10.53 -8.95
CA ARG A 39 -4.47 -11.50 -9.08
C ARG A 39 -5.30 -11.66 -7.79
N ALA A 40 -5.29 -10.65 -6.92
CA ALA A 40 -6.02 -10.69 -5.67
C ALA A 40 -7.53 -10.80 -5.95
N ARG A 41 -8.18 -11.80 -5.36
CA ARG A 41 -9.64 -11.96 -5.40
C ARG A 41 -10.22 -11.59 -4.05
N VAL A 42 -11.22 -10.72 -4.06
CA VAL A 42 -11.96 -10.33 -2.84
C VAL A 42 -13.22 -11.17 -2.80
N LEU A 43 -13.34 -12.01 -1.76
CA LEU A 43 -14.55 -12.78 -1.50
C LEU A 43 -15.27 -12.13 -0.32
N PRO A 44 -16.50 -11.60 -0.51
CA PRO A 44 -17.28 -11.11 0.62
C PRO A 44 -17.68 -12.30 1.49
N LEU A 45 -17.33 -12.26 2.77
CA LEU A 45 -17.77 -13.24 3.76
C LEU A 45 -18.91 -12.61 4.57
N PRO A 46 -20.18 -12.93 4.28
CA PRO A 46 -21.29 -12.40 5.05
C PRO A 46 -21.25 -12.97 6.47
N ALA A 47 -21.53 -12.12 7.47
CA ALA A 47 -21.69 -12.49 8.88
C ALA A 47 -20.47 -13.09 9.59
N ILE A 48 -19.25 -12.76 9.17
CA ILE A 48 -18.03 -13.09 9.93
C ILE A 48 -17.69 -11.95 10.93
N SER A 49 -17.37 -12.30 12.17
CA SER A 49 -16.88 -11.32 13.15
C SER A 49 -15.37 -11.06 12.97
N GLU A 50 -14.86 -9.98 13.57
CA GLU A 50 -13.40 -9.72 13.60
C GLU A 50 -12.63 -10.85 14.29
N TYR A 51 -13.22 -11.46 15.33
CA TYR A 51 -12.63 -12.61 16.02
C TYR A 51 -12.51 -13.82 15.08
N ASP A 52 -13.59 -14.16 14.38
CA ASP A 52 -13.61 -15.27 13.42
C ASP A 52 -12.62 -15.04 12.28
N LEU A 53 -12.46 -13.79 11.85
CA LEU A 53 -11.46 -13.42 10.84
C LEU A 53 -10.03 -13.66 11.36
N GLY A 54 -9.74 -13.30 12.61
CA GLY A 54 -8.45 -13.58 13.23
C GLY A 54 -8.16 -15.08 13.32
N VAL A 55 -9.14 -15.88 13.76
CA VAL A 55 -9.02 -17.35 13.80
C VAL A 55 -8.78 -17.93 12.41
N LEU A 56 -9.46 -17.41 11.38
CA LEU A 56 -9.25 -17.84 10.01
C LEU A 56 -7.85 -17.46 9.52
N GLU A 57 -7.37 -16.26 9.81
CA GLU A 57 -6.01 -15.81 9.46
C GLU A 57 -4.95 -16.75 10.07
N ASP A 58 -5.08 -17.10 11.35
CA ASP A 58 -4.15 -18.03 12.02
C ASP A 58 -4.14 -19.41 11.35
N ARG A 59 -5.33 -19.92 10.99
CA ARG A 59 -5.45 -21.22 10.29
C ARG A 59 -4.82 -21.18 8.90
N VAL A 60 -5.01 -20.08 8.16
CA VAL A 60 -4.39 -19.90 6.84
C VAL A 60 -2.87 -19.84 6.96
N ARG A 61 -2.34 -19.09 7.94
CA ARG A 61 -0.90 -19.01 8.21
C ARG A 61 -0.29 -20.37 8.55
N ALA A 62 -1.00 -21.20 9.32
CA ALA A 62 -0.53 -22.52 9.72
C ALA A 62 -0.36 -23.51 8.55
N ILE A 63 -1.10 -23.33 7.45
CA ILE A 63 -1.01 -24.19 6.25
C ILE A 63 -0.21 -23.56 5.11
N ALA A 64 0.08 -22.26 5.19
CA ALA A 64 0.83 -21.56 4.16
C ALA A 64 2.30 -21.98 4.16
N PRO A 65 2.93 -22.14 2.97
CA PRO A 65 4.38 -22.32 2.88
C PRO A 65 5.14 -21.18 3.57
N GLU A 66 6.26 -21.51 4.21
CA GLU A 66 7.10 -20.54 4.93
C GLU A 66 7.44 -19.28 4.11
N PRO A 67 7.86 -19.36 2.83
CA PRO A 67 8.13 -18.16 2.02
C PRO A 67 6.92 -17.26 1.78
N MET A 68 5.69 -17.79 1.92
CA MET A 68 4.46 -16.99 1.81
C MET A 68 4.14 -16.28 3.13
N ASN A 69 4.54 -16.86 4.27
CA ASN A 69 4.38 -16.23 5.58
C ASN A 69 5.38 -15.09 5.81
N ASP A 70 6.56 -15.14 5.18
CA ASP A 70 7.57 -14.06 5.25
C ASP A 70 6.99 -12.69 4.92
N TRP A 71 6.02 -12.62 4.00
CA TRP A 71 5.36 -11.38 3.60
C TRP A 71 4.54 -10.71 4.71
N ASN A 72 4.06 -11.48 5.68
CA ASN A 72 3.19 -10.99 6.74
C ASN A 72 3.93 -10.14 7.78
N ASP A 73 5.20 -10.45 8.02
CA ASP A 73 6.00 -9.78 9.05
C ASP A 73 6.88 -8.65 8.47
N ILE A 74 6.92 -8.51 7.15
CA ILE A 74 7.62 -7.41 6.50
C ILE A 74 6.83 -6.11 6.65
N LYS A 75 7.29 -5.28 7.58
CA LYS A 75 6.80 -3.91 7.81
C LYS A 75 7.12 -2.96 6.65
N GLN A 76 8.19 -3.25 5.92
CA GLN A 76 8.64 -2.45 4.79
C GLN A 76 9.52 -3.33 3.91
N ILE A 77 9.06 -3.64 2.70
CA ILE A 77 9.98 -4.16 1.70
C ILE A 77 10.80 -2.93 1.24
N PRO A 78 12.13 -3.04 1.10
CA PRO A 78 12.95 -2.02 0.45
C PRO A 78 12.67 -2.05 -1.07
N THR A 79 11.41 -1.90 -1.45
CA THR A 79 10.99 -1.86 -2.83
C THR A 79 10.89 -0.43 -3.28
N MET A 80 11.51 -0.17 -4.42
CA MET A 80 11.18 0.96 -5.26
C MET A 80 9.69 0.86 -5.61
N GLU A 81 9.06 2.01 -5.83
CA GLU A 81 7.74 2.02 -6.44
C GLU A 81 7.78 1.24 -7.77
N PRO A 82 6.80 0.38 -8.07
CA PRO A 82 6.69 -0.26 -9.39
C PRO A 82 6.15 0.77 -10.40
N VAL A 83 7.01 1.72 -10.80
CA VAL A 83 6.65 2.92 -11.56
C VAL A 83 5.87 2.57 -12.82
N GLU A 84 6.31 1.57 -13.58
CA GLU A 84 5.69 1.20 -14.85
C GLU A 84 4.27 0.64 -14.66
N LEU A 85 4.05 -0.14 -13.61
CA LEU A 85 2.72 -0.68 -13.28
C LEU A 85 1.80 0.41 -12.74
N VAL A 86 2.35 1.35 -11.97
CA VAL A 86 1.60 2.50 -11.46
C VAL A 86 1.17 3.42 -12.60
N ASP A 87 2.08 3.75 -13.52
CA ASP A 87 1.78 4.62 -14.67
C ASP A 87 0.70 4.00 -15.54
N ARG A 88 0.87 2.72 -15.92
CA ARG A 88 -0.13 1.98 -16.68
C ARG A 88 -1.50 1.98 -15.99
N LEU A 89 -1.55 1.78 -14.67
CA LEU A 89 -2.81 1.78 -13.93
C LEU A 89 -3.45 3.17 -13.89
N LEU A 90 -2.65 4.22 -13.67
CA LEU A 90 -3.15 5.61 -13.65
C LEU A 90 -3.78 6.00 -14.98
N ASP A 91 -3.22 5.54 -16.10
CA ASP A 91 -3.77 5.75 -17.44
C ASP A 91 -5.10 5.01 -17.64
N GLN A 92 -5.27 3.84 -17.01
CA GLN A 92 -6.50 3.05 -17.10
C GLN A 92 -7.66 3.60 -16.25
N ILE A 93 -7.38 4.09 -15.03
CA ILE A 93 -8.43 4.41 -14.05
C ILE A 93 -9.01 5.83 -14.17
N GLY A 94 -8.47 6.67 -15.05
CA GLY A 94 -9.04 7.98 -15.38
C GLY A 94 -9.13 8.97 -14.22
N TRP A 95 -8.21 8.90 -13.25
CA TRP A 95 -8.21 9.79 -12.08
C TRP A 95 -8.05 11.27 -12.45
N THR A 96 -8.69 12.13 -11.65
CA THR A 96 -8.70 13.58 -11.85
C THR A 96 -7.32 14.20 -11.63
N ALA A 97 -7.13 15.42 -12.14
CA ALA A 97 -5.90 16.18 -11.93
C ALA A 97 -5.59 16.40 -10.44
N ASP A 98 -6.61 16.62 -9.60
CA ASP A 98 -6.45 16.73 -8.15
C ASP A 98 -5.93 15.43 -7.52
N GLN A 99 -6.49 14.28 -7.91
CA GLN A 99 -6.02 12.98 -7.43
C GLN A 99 -4.57 12.70 -7.86
N ARG A 100 -4.18 13.08 -9.07
CA ARG A 100 -2.78 12.97 -9.53
C ARG A 100 -1.86 13.88 -8.73
N ALA A 101 -2.25 15.14 -8.50
CA ALA A 101 -1.47 16.07 -7.69
C ALA A 101 -1.26 15.58 -6.24
N LYS A 102 -2.26 14.90 -5.67
CA LYS A 102 -2.16 14.24 -4.34
C LYS A 102 -1.09 13.14 -4.32
N LEU A 103 -0.99 12.35 -5.39
CA LEU A 103 0.06 11.33 -5.54
C LEU A 103 1.45 11.95 -5.73
N ASP A 104 1.56 13.00 -6.53
CA ASP A 104 2.83 13.68 -6.78
C ASP A 104 3.40 14.28 -5.50
N ARG A 105 2.54 14.85 -4.63
CA ARG A 105 2.94 15.28 -3.29
C ARG A 105 3.45 14.12 -2.43
N GLN A 106 2.86 12.93 -2.52
CA GLN A 106 3.39 11.75 -1.83
C GLN A 106 4.76 11.33 -2.36
N ALA A 107 4.95 11.33 -3.68
CA ALA A 107 6.23 11.00 -4.28
C ALA A 107 7.33 11.97 -3.86
N ALA A 108 7.04 13.28 -3.88
CA ALA A 108 7.96 14.31 -3.44
C ALA A 108 8.34 14.13 -1.95
N ARG A 109 7.36 13.89 -1.07
CA ARG A 109 7.61 13.63 0.35
C ARG A 109 8.37 12.33 0.59
N TRP A 110 8.10 11.29 -0.18
CA TRP A 110 8.86 10.05 -0.09
C TRP A 110 10.34 10.28 -0.46
N ALA A 111 10.58 11.08 -1.51
CA ALA A 111 11.94 11.42 -1.93
C ALA A 111 12.70 12.15 -0.81
N THR A 112 12.09 13.17 -0.18
CA THR A 112 12.70 13.88 0.96
C THR A 112 12.89 12.99 2.18
N TRP A 113 11.93 12.11 2.46
CA TRP A 113 12.01 11.15 3.56
C TRP A 113 13.18 10.17 3.38
N LYS A 114 13.43 9.71 2.14
CA LYS A 114 14.54 8.82 1.79
C LYS A 114 15.90 9.51 1.87
N THR A 115 15.99 10.81 1.56
CA THR A 115 17.27 11.55 1.51
C THR A 115 17.70 12.22 2.82
N GLY A 116 16.89 12.26 3.89
CA GLY A 116 17.35 12.94 5.12
C GLY A 116 16.58 12.74 6.43
N GLU A 117 15.35 12.24 6.45
CA GLU A 117 14.56 12.19 7.70
C GLU A 117 14.60 10.85 8.47
N ARG A 118 15.30 9.82 7.95
CA ARG A 118 15.65 8.62 8.76
C ARG A 118 16.94 8.76 9.58
N ALA A 119 17.67 9.88 9.45
CA ALA A 119 18.88 10.13 10.24
C ALA A 119 18.61 10.85 11.58
N ALA A 120 17.39 11.29 11.85
CA ALA A 120 17.06 12.14 13.01
C ALA A 120 15.79 11.73 13.78
N ALA A 121 15.45 10.44 13.81
CA ALA A 121 14.37 9.92 14.66
C ALA A 121 14.78 8.59 15.31
#